data_AF-A0A031LRP7-F1
#
_entry.id   AF-A0A031LRP7-F1
#
_cell.length_a   1.000
_cell.length_b   1.000
_cell.length_c   1.000
_cell.angle_alpha   90.00
_cell.angle_beta   90.00
_cell.angle_gamma   90.00
#
_symmetry.space_group_name_H-M   'P 1'
#
loop_
_entity.id
_entity.type
_entity.pdbx_description
1 polymer ?
#
loop_
_entity_poly.entity_id
_entity_poly.type
_entity_poly.pdbx_seq_one_letter_code
_entity_poly.pdbx_strand_id
1 'polypeptide(L)'
;MPKDFRLLAINANLFLDKYSEVSNIIQSNHVLKLYIIFDSFDVSKLPELKDKLLSLLNHISNKDLGLVLLYPNNDDKSIIKIITYLRGFSTYFFLLFYKEISRNLLDSEIVNKTLIEVYLLDDEDVWFYNDLKLVEKIGDKYKVYLNPFKVEKIVQLEDVLKPHMFLNISRTYVRHDPLKAFLIWQFEGIVLELTYKCNFTCEHCYVNSSPKRKEVMKLEIAKSVLEQCLYLPYIEKRVHFTGGEVSLIWESFLEIAKYAKNLGYSISFATNGVWALNENKIDEIKRIGFNDIEFSITPYHIKFWKKEKLVKAITNMKKSGLSFYIRWLSDMDHSLDELFNDFHEIIRGIKVISSPVLRIGRGRNINGFKDFPTGSCFNFLNLTVTPNGDLYPCCNGSETTALGRLGNVKDGVENVLSTSRTSTLRALTLLGPGFFYKKLGIKLKDYVSICEMCNDILNDESTYAEIRKFLRKQK
;
A
#
# COMPACT_ATOMS: atom_id res chain seq x y z
N MET A 1 -9.93 31.19 17.34
CA MET A 1 -9.38 30.09 16.51
C MET A 1 -9.10 28.90 17.43
N PRO A 2 -9.37 27.65 17.02
CA PRO A 2 -9.02 26.47 17.82
C PRO A 2 -7.51 26.40 18.06
N LYS A 3 -7.08 25.86 19.22
CA LYS A 3 -5.69 25.87 19.70
C LYS A 3 -4.71 24.99 18.89
N ASP A 4 -5.22 24.17 17.97
CA ASP A 4 -4.45 23.20 17.19
C ASP A 4 -4.79 23.31 15.70
N PHE A 5 -3.79 23.61 14.87
CA PHE A 5 -3.91 23.58 13.42
C PHE A 5 -3.15 22.38 12.87
N ARG A 6 -3.88 21.39 12.34
CA ARG A 6 -3.25 20.28 11.63
C ARG A 6 -2.56 20.72 10.34
N LEU A 7 -3.01 21.81 9.73
CA LEU A 7 -2.49 22.32 8.46
C LEU A 7 -2.80 23.83 8.35
N LEU A 8 -1.80 24.64 8.00
CA LEU A 8 -1.95 26.06 7.66
C LEU A 8 -1.44 26.29 6.23
N ALA A 9 -2.16 27.01 5.39
CA ALA A 9 -1.74 27.34 4.02
C ALA A 9 -1.92 28.84 3.75
N ILE A 10 -0.92 29.49 3.15
CA ILE A 10 -0.92 30.94 2.94
C ILE A 10 -0.13 31.34 1.69
N ASN A 11 -0.61 32.34 0.95
CA ASN A 11 0.11 32.90 -0.20
C ASN A 11 1.43 33.57 0.25
N ALA A 12 2.51 33.41 -0.51
CA ALA A 12 3.84 33.92 -0.18
C ALA A 12 3.90 35.45 -0.06
N ASN A 13 3.21 36.19 -0.93
CA ASN A 13 3.12 37.66 -0.81
C ASN A 13 2.36 38.04 0.47
N LEU A 14 1.21 37.40 0.71
CA LEU A 14 0.41 37.66 1.91
C LEU A 14 1.15 37.27 3.20
N PHE A 15 1.94 36.19 3.16
CA PHE A 15 2.79 35.76 4.27
C PHE A 15 3.83 36.82 4.61
N LEU A 16 4.46 37.44 3.61
CA LEU A 16 5.40 38.54 3.82
C LEU A 16 4.71 39.77 4.42
N ASP A 17 3.58 40.18 3.82
CA ASP A 17 2.82 41.37 4.21
C ASP A 17 2.22 41.25 5.61
N LYS A 18 1.82 40.03 6.00
CA LYS A 18 1.17 39.71 7.28
C LYS A 18 2.04 38.89 8.23
N TYR A 19 3.36 38.94 8.04
CA TYR A 19 4.30 38.08 8.75
C TYR A 19 4.12 38.12 10.29
N SER A 20 3.98 39.32 10.87
CA SER A 20 3.82 39.46 12.32
C SER A 20 2.57 38.76 12.86
N GLU A 21 1.46 38.84 12.13
CA GLU A 21 0.20 38.20 12.50
C GLU A 21 0.30 36.67 12.36
N VAL A 22 0.89 36.20 11.26
CA VAL A 22 1.08 34.76 10.98
C VAL A 22 2.07 34.11 11.95
N SER A 23 3.17 34.81 12.27
CA SER A 23 4.16 34.38 13.25
C SER A 23 3.52 34.17 14.62
N ASN A 24 2.68 35.11 15.06
CA ASN A 24 1.95 34.99 16.33
C ASN A 24 0.99 33.78 16.32
N ILE A 25 0.31 33.53 15.20
CA ILE A 25 -0.56 32.34 15.06
C ILE A 25 0.27 31.05 15.16
N ILE A 26 1.39 30.94 14.46
CA ILE A 26 2.21 29.72 14.47
C ILE A 26 2.85 29.48 15.84
N GLN A 27 3.34 30.54 16.51
CA GLN A 27 3.96 30.40 17.83
C GLN A 27 2.96 30.11 18.94
N SER A 28 1.71 30.56 18.80
CA SER A 28 0.67 30.40 19.83
C SER A 28 -0.18 29.14 19.68
N ASN A 29 0.03 28.33 18.63
CA ASN A 29 -0.77 27.14 18.33
C ASN A 29 0.11 25.96 17.93
N HIS A 30 -0.37 24.73 18.13
CA HIS A 30 0.33 23.56 17.60
C HIS A 30 0.08 23.43 16.09
N VAL A 31 1.08 23.81 15.29
CA VAL A 31 1.05 23.68 13.82
C VAL A 31 1.82 22.42 13.40
N LEU A 32 1.11 21.45 12.82
CA LEU A 32 1.74 20.24 12.30
C LEU A 32 2.43 20.47 10.95
N LYS A 33 1.88 21.33 10.10
CA LYS A 33 2.42 21.60 8.76
C LYS A 33 2.00 22.96 8.23
N LEU A 34 2.94 23.70 7.63
CA LEU A 34 2.71 24.98 6.96
C LEU A 34 2.97 24.83 5.46
N TYR A 35 2.03 25.34 4.66
CA TYR A 35 2.08 25.38 3.20
C TYR A 35 2.24 26.81 2.70
N ILE A 36 3.35 27.12 2.02
CA ILE A 36 3.54 28.42 1.35
C ILE A 36 3.14 28.28 -0.11
N ILE A 37 2.20 29.12 -0.53
CA ILE A 37 1.61 29.13 -1.87
C ILE A 37 2.24 30.24 -2.69
N PHE A 38 2.99 29.92 -3.73
CA PHE A 38 3.51 30.90 -4.67
C PHE A 38 2.49 31.09 -5.79
N ASP A 39 1.95 32.30 -5.92
CA ASP A 39 1.14 32.72 -7.06
C ASP A 39 1.57 34.15 -7.41
N SER A 40 2.08 34.33 -8.62
CA SER A 40 2.59 35.61 -9.12
C SER A 40 3.57 36.29 -8.14
N PHE A 41 4.45 35.48 -7.53
CA PHE A 41 5.38 35.94 -6.49
C PHE A 41 6.56 36.72 -7.08
N ASP A 42 6.86 37.88 -6.48
CA ASP A 42 8.04 38.67 -6.83
C ASP A 42 9.31 37.99 -6.28
N VAL A 43 10.05 37.33 -7.16
CA VAL A 43 11.28 36.60 -6.81
C VAL A 43 12.36 37.47 -6.19
N SER A 44 12.32 38.80 -6.33
CA SER A 44 13.25 39.69 -5.63
C SER A 44 13.08 39.64 -4.11
N LYS A 45 11.90 39.24 -3.61
CA LYS A 45 11.56 39.10 -2.18
C LYS A 45 11.93 37.72 -1.60
N LEU A 46 12.55 36.84 -2.37
CA LEU A 46 13.00 35.52 -1.91
C LEU A 46 13.92 35.56 -0.68
N PRO A 47 14.90 36.48 -0.57
CA PRO A 47 15.74 36.60 0.63
C PRO A 47 14.91 36.88 1.88
N GLU A 48 13.99 37.84 1.81
CA GLU A 48 13.11 38.21 2.92
C GLU A 48 12.20 37.05 3.33
N LEU A 49 11.63 36.33 2.35
CA LEU A 49 10.79 35.16 2.59
C LEU A 49 11.58 34.05 3.29
N LYS A 50 12.79 33.78 2.82
CA LYS A 50 13.67 32.75 3.37
C LYS A 50 13.99 33.02 4.84
N ASP A 51 14.39 34.25 5.17
CA ASP A 51 14.74 34.64 6.54
C ASP A 51 13.53 34.50 7.47
N LYS A 52 12.35 34.95 7.02
CA LYS A 52 11.09 34.83 7.76
C LYS A 52 10.64 33.37 7.96
N LEU A 53 10.90 32.48 6.99
CA LEU A 53 10.61 31.05 7.13
C LEU A 53 11.58 30.38 8.11
N LEU A 54 12.88 30.75 8.11
CA LEU A 54 13.87 30.20 9.06
C LEU A 54 13.48 30.49 10.51
N SER A 55 13.00 31.70 10.79
CA SER A 55 12.57 32.07 12.13
C SER A 55 11.34 31.31 12.63
N LEU A 56 10.57 30.68 11.74
CA LEU A 56 9.37 29.91 12.10
C LEU A 56 9.59 28.39 12.13
N LEU A 57 10.64 27.88 11.47
CA LEU A 57 10.88 26.44 11.31
C LEU A 57 10.89 25.66 12.63
N ASN A 58 11.48 26.22 13.69
CA ASN A 58 11.54 25.56 15.00
C ASN A 58 10.18 25.48 15.72
N HIS A 59 9.17 26.20 15.23
CA HIS A 59 7.81 26.21 15.78
C HIS A 59 6.84 25.29 15.03
N ILE A 60 7.31 24.61 13.97
CA ILE A 60 6.51 23.65 13.18
C ILE A 60 6.94 22.23 13.55
N SER A 61 5.97 21.34 13.77
CA SER A 61 6.25 19.95 14.13
C SER A 61 7.04 19.24 13.02
N ASN A 62 8.15 18.57 13.37
CA ASN A 62 9.10 17.92 12.46
C ASN A 62 9.96 18.83 11.57
N LYS A 63 9.87 20.16 11.69
CA LYS A 63 10.65 21.13 10.88
C LYS A 63 10.50 20.95 9.35
N ASP A 64 9.40 20.34 8.89
CA ASP A 64 9.12 20.12 7.46
C ASP A 64 8.06 21.14 6.99
N LEU A 65 8.44 22.03 6.07
CA LEU A 65 7.52 22.93 5.39
C LEU A 65 6.99 22.26 4.13
N GLY A 66 5.69 22.38 3.82
CA GLY A 66 5.20 22.08 2.48
C GLY A 66 5.35 23.31 1.59
N LEU A 67 6.03 23.22 0.45
CA LEU A 67 6.09 24.33 -0.51
C LEU A 67 5.21 24.00 -1.73
N VAL A 68 4.28 24.89 -2.05
CA VAL A 68 3.30 24.70 -3.14
C VAL A 68 3.43 25.88 -4.11
N LEU A 69 3.84 25.60 -5.33
CA LEU A 69 4.02 26.58 -6.40
C LEU A 69 2.82 26.50 -7.34
N LEU A 70 2.05 27.58 -7.47
CA LEU A 70 0.93 27.69 -8.40
C LEU A 70 1.33 28.65 -9.53
N TYR A 71 1.41 28.16 -10.77
CA TYR A 71 1.87 28.98 -11.90
C TYR A 71 0.96 28.91 -13.12
N PRO A 72 0.74 30.04 -13.82
CA PRO A 72 -0.13 30.08 -14.99
C PRO A 72 0.49 29.55 -16.30
N ASN A 73 1.82 29.32 -16.36
CA ASN A 73 2.51 28.86 -17.58
C ASN A 73 3.75 27.99 -17.25
N ASN A 74 4.06 27.02 -18.13
CA ASN A 74 5.14 26.02 -17.98
C ASN A 74 6.59 26.54 -18.13
N ASP A 75 6.80 27.83 -18.47
CA ASP A 75 8.10 28.36 -18.93
C ASP A 75 8.69 29.49 -18.06
N ASP A 76 8.27 29.63 -16.81
CA ASP A 76 8.74 30.74 -15.99
C ASP A 76 10.06 30.40 -15.24
N LYS A 77 11.15 31.06 -15.64
CA LYS A 77 12.46 31.03 -14.95
C LYS A 77 12.36 31.41 -13.47
N SER A 78 11.28 32.08 -13.05
CA SER A 78 10.98 32.39 -11.66
C SER A 78 10.81 31.13 -10.79
N ILE A 79 10.22 30.05 -11.34
CA ILE A 79 9.98 28.77 -10.66
C ILE A 79 11.30 28.13 -10.23
N ILE A 80 12.24 28.02 -11.18
CA ILE A 80 13.58 27.47 -10.93
C ILE A 80 14.29 28.27 -9.84
N LYS A 81 14.17 29.60 -9.86
CA LYS A 81 14.79 30.46 -8.84
C LYS A 81 14.20 30.23 -7.46
N ILE A 82 12.88 30.10 -7.33
CA ILE A 82 12.23 29.87 -6.03
C ILE A 82 12.63 28.51 -5.46
N ILE A 83 12.57 27.46 -6.28
CA ILE A 83 12.96 26.10 -5.88
C ILE A 83 14.42 26.09 -5.44
N THR A 84 15.32 26.62 -6.27
CA THR A 84 16.76 26.66 -5.97
C THR A 84 17.06 27.44 -4.68
N TYR A 85 16.33 28.53 -4.42
CA TYR A 85 16.61 29.42 -3.30
C TYR A 85 16.05 28.92 -1.96
N LEU A 86 14.92 28.22 -2.00
CA LEU A 86 14.23 27.63 -0.85
C LEU A 86 14.57 26.14 -0.63
N ARG A 87 15.55 25.63 -1.38
CA ARG A 87 16.23 24.36 -1.11
C ARG A 87 16.63 24.24 0.37
N GLY A 88 16.32 23.10 0.98
CA GLY A 88 16.58 22.77 2.39
C GLY A 88 15.47 23.12 3.40
N PHE A 89 14.39 23.78 2.98
CA PHE A 89 13.22 24.06 3.85
C PHE A 89 12.14 22.99 3.77
N SER A 90 12.09 22.30 2.64
CA SER A 90 11.13 21.25 2.36
C SER A 90 11.82 20.10 1.70
N THR A 91 11.38 18.89 2.03
CA THR A 91 11.78 17.68 1.30
C THR A 91 11.18 17.61 -0.12
N TYR A 92 10.23 18.48 -0.49
CA TYR A 92 9.54 18.42 -1.78
C TYR A 92 8.85 19.75 -2.17
N PHE A 93 8.75 19.99 -3.46
CA PHE A 93 7.93 21.06 -4.03
C PHE A 93 6.74 20.48 -4.80
N PHE A 94 5.53 20.94 -4.49
CA PHE A 94 4.36 20.67 -5.33
C PHE A 94 4.21 21.79 -6.36
N LEU A 95 4.43 21.49 -7.64
CA LEU A 95 4.12 22.39 -8.74
C LEU A 95 2.74 22.08 -9.27
N LEU A 96 1.85 23.07 -9.28
CA LEU A 96 0.55 22.99 -9.92
C LEU A 96 0.47 24.06 -11.01
N PHE A 97 0.31 23.63 -12.26
CA PHE A 97 0.15 24.52 -13.41
C PHE A 97 -1.34 24.79 -13.66
N TYR A 98 -1.73 26.04 -13.86
CA TYR A 98 -3.11 26.46 -14.09
C TYR A 98 -3.26 27.30 -15.37
N LYS A 99 -4.46 27.38 -15.94
CA LYS A 99 -4.82 28.39 -16.94
C LYS A 99 -5.27 29.66 -16.20
N GLU A 100 -4.75 30.84 -16.58
CA GLU A 100 -5.03 32.19 -16.03
C GLU A 100 -6.17 32.26 -14.99
N ILE A 101 -5.80 32.55 -13.74
CA ILE A 101 -6.75 32.70 -12.64
C ILE A 101 -7.12 34.19 -12.55
N SER A 102 -8.37 34.53 -12.87
CA SER A 102 -8.87 35.92 -12.83
C SER A 102 -9.39 36.37 -11.45
N ARG A 103 -9.13 35.61 -10.37
CA ARG A 103 -9.66 35.88 -9.02
C ARG A 103 -8.65 35.55 -7.90
N ASN A 104 -8.66 36.38 -6.85
CA ASN A 104 -7.76 36.29 -5.68
C ASN A 104 -8.03 35.09 -4.74
N LEU A 105 -9.02 34.24 -5.01
CA LEU A 105 -9.36 33.10 -4.16
C LEU A 105 -9.55 31.85 -5.02
N LEU A 106 -8.82 30.79 -4.71
CA LEU A 106 -8.92 29.47 -5.32
C LEU A 106 -9.96 28.65 -4.58
N ASP A 107 -11.17 28.58 -5.13
CA ASP A 107 -12.16 27.58 -4.69
C ASP A 107 -12.04 26.29 -5.53
N SER A 108 -12.71 25.24 -5.08
CA SER A 108 -12.70 23.93 -5.74
C SER A 108 -13.19 23.99 -7.20
N GLU A 109 -14.08 24.93 -7.54
CA GLU A 109 -14.63 25.07 -8.90
C GLU A 109 -13.61 25.70 -9.86
N ILE A 110 -12.88 26.72 -9.39
CA ILE A 110 -11.80 27.38 -10.12
C ILE A 110 -10.65 26.39 -10.34
N VAL A 111 -10.23 25.66 -9.30
CA VAL A 111 -9.17 24.64 -9.38
C VAL A 111 -9.54 23.54 -10.40
N ASN A 112 -10.81 23.09 -10.41
CA ASN A 112 -11.32 22.11 -11.38
C ASN A 112 -11.23 22.57 -12.84
N LYS A 113 -11.54 23.84 -13.10
CA LYS A 113 -11.53 24.39 -14.47
C LYS A 113 -10.12 24.72 -14.96
N THR A 114 -9.23 25.14 -14.05
CA THR A 114 -7.97 25.76 -14.42
C THR A 114 -6.74 24.87 -14.27
N LEU A 115 -6.73 23.82 -13.42
CA LEU A 115 -5.55 22.95 -13.25
C LEU A 115 -5.21 22.23 -14.57
N ILE A 116 -3.91 22.15 -14.91
CA ILE A 116 -3.38 21.58 -16.14
C ILE A 116 -2.47 20.38 -15.81
N GLU A 117 -1.49 20.55 -14.93
CA GLU A 117 -0.51 19.51 -14.56
C GLU A 117 -0.08 19.63 -13.09
N VAL A 118 0.28 18.52 -12.45
CA VAL A 118 0.92 18.49 -11.12
C VAL A 118 2.25 17.74 -11.20
N TYR A 119 3.32 18.40 -10.76
CA TYR A 119 4.66 17.81 -10.63
C TYR A 119 5.08 17.80 -9.16
N LEU A 120 5.77 16.73 -8.75
CA LEU A 120 6.49 16.67 -7.49
C LEU A 120 7.97 16.77 -7.82
N LEU A 121 8.63 17.80 -7.29
CA LEU A 121 10.07 17.94 -7.44
C LEU A 121 10.75 17.59 -6.11
N ASP A 122 11.74 16.71 -6.21
CA ASP A 122 12.70 16.43 -5.14
C ASP A 122 13.71 17.59 -5.07
N ASP A 123 14.13 17.92 -3.86
CA ASP A 123 15.10 18.98 -3.57
C ASP A 123 16.55 18.54 -3.86
N GLU A 124 16.82 17.27 -4.16
CA GLU A 124 18.20 16.81 -4.37
C GLU A 124 18.73 17.01 -5.80
N ASP A 125 17.90 16.96 -6.85
CA ASP A 125 18.34 16.94 -8.25
C ASP A 125 17.72 18.03 -9.13
N VAL A 126 18.53 19.05 -9.48
CA VAL A 126 18.22 19.96 -10.58
C VAL A 126 18.55 19.25 -11.90
N TRP A 127 17.56 18.51 -12.42
CA TRP A 127 17.33 18.10 -13.82
C TRP A 127 18.49 17.49 -14.62
N PHE A 128 18.36 16.21 -14.99
CA PHE A 128 18.68 15.65 -16.32
C PHE A 128 18.19 14.19 -16.33
N TYR A 129 16.88 13.91 -16.39
CA TYR A 129 16.28 12.65 -16.90
C TYR A 129 14.77 12.69 -16.58
N ASN A 130 13.95 12.98 -17.60
CA ASN A 130 12.50 12.78 -17.72
C ASN A 130 11.59 13.28 -16.57
N ASP A 131 10.81 14.30 -16.89
CA ASP A 131 9.64 14.80 -16.17
C ASP A 131 8.72 13.67 -15.64
N LEU A 132 8.73 13.45 -14.33
CA LEU A 132 7.81 12.54 -13.65
C LEU A 132 6.46 13.23 -13.43
N LYS A 133 5.64 13.17 -14.48
CA LYS A 133 4.27 13.67 -14.51
C LYS A 133 3.41 12.87 -13.53
N LEU A 134 2.92 13.47 -12.44
CA LEU A 134 2.04 12.78 -11.47
C LEU A 134 0.58 12.85 -11.85
N VAL A 135 0.20 13.97 -12.47
CA VAL A 135 -1.15 14.23 -12.93
C VAL A 135 -1.08 14.97 -14.26
N GLU A 136 -1.72 14.43 -15.29
CA GLU A 136 -1.85 15.04 -16.63
C GLU A 136 -3.32 15.26 -16.96
N LYS A 137 -3.73 16.50 -17.24
CA LYS A 137 -5.08 16.77 -17.73
C LYS A 137 -5.28 16.24 -19.15
N ILE A 138 -6.40 15.57 -19.39
CA ILE A 138 -6.83 15.06 -20.70
C ILE A 138 -8.31 15.33 -20.86
N GLY A 139 -8.63 16.33 -21.68
CA GLY A 139 -9.99 16.87 -21.75
C GLY A 139 -10.42 17.39 -20.39
N ASP A 140 -11.54 16.88 -19.88
CA ASP A 140 -12.11 17.25 -18.58
C ASP A 140 -11.65 16.34 -17.42
N LYS A 141 -10.78 15.37 -17.69
CA LYS A 141 -10.29 14.40 -16.70
C LYS A 141 -8.78 14.53 -16.49
N TYR A 142 -8.26 13.79 -15.52
CA TYR A 142 -6.83 13.75 -15.22
C TYR A 142 -6.32 12.31 -15.23
N LYS A 143 -5.25 12.04 -15.98
CA LYS A 143 -4.42 10.84 -15.79
C LYS A 143 -3.61 11.01 -14.51
N VAL A 144 -3.64 10.02 -13.64
CA VAL A 144 -2.83 9.97 -12.43
C VAL A 144 -1.82 8.83 -12.53
N TYR A 145 -0.57 9.15 -12.20
CA TYR A 145 0.57 8.24 -12.22
C TYR A 145 0.89 7.85 -10.77
N LEU A 146 0.27 6.75 -10.31
CA LEU A 146 0.56 6.15 -9.01
C LEU A 146 1.85 5.31 -9.03
N ASN A 147 2.32 5.00 -10.23
CA ASN A 147 3.57 4.31 -10.51
C ASN A 147 4.41 5.21 -11.45
N PRO A 148 5.68 5.51 -11.13
CA PRO A 148 6.52 6.39 -11.93
C PRO A 148 6.67 5.95 -13.39
N PHE A 149 6.40 4.67 -13.67
CA PHE A 149 6.61 4.04 -14.97
C PHE A 149 5.30 3.67 -15.68
N LYS A 150 4.13 3.96 -15.08
CA LYS A 150 2.83 3.57 -15.64
C LYS A 150 1.69 4.52 -15.26
N VAL A 151 0.88 4.90 -16.26
CA VAL A 151 -0.43 5.54 -16.05
C VAL A 151 -1.36 4.54 -15.37
N GLU A 152 -1.86 4.85 -14.17
CA GLU A 152 -2.71 3.89 -13.43
C GLU A 152 -4.20 4.20 -13.53
N LYS A 153 -4.62 5.48 -13.55
CA LYS A 153 -6.05 5.83 -13.60
C LYS A 153 -6.32 7.12 -14.35
N ILE A 154 -7.48 7.20 -15.02
CA ILE A 154 -8.08 8.45 -15.49
C ILE A 154 -9.23 8.77 -14.55
N VAL A 155 -9.15 9.89 -13.84
CA VAL A 155 -10.09 10.26 -12.77
C VAL A 155 -10.56 11.70 -12.91
N GLN A 156 -11.61 12.07 -12.16
CA GLN A 156 -12.01 13.47 -11.99
C GLN A 156 -11.07 14.15 -10.98
N LEU A 157 -10.94 15.49 -11.05
CA LEU A 157 -10.00 16.21 -10.18
C LEU A 157 -10.28 16.01 -8.68
N GLU A 158 -11.56 15.95 -8.31
CA GLU A 158 -12.03 15.69 -6.95
C GLU A 158 -11.51 14.36 -6.37
N ASP A 159 -11.21 13.37 -7.23
CA ASP A 159 -10.60 12.11 -6.81
C ASP A 159 -9.08 12.23 -6.60
N VAL A 160 -8.43 13.12 -7.35
CA VAL A 160 -7.00 13.43 -7.22
C VAL A 160 -6.73 14.17 -5.91
N LEU A 161 -7.60 15.13 -5.56
CA LEU A 161 -7.46 16.00 -4.39
C LEU A 161 -7.64 15.28 -3.03
N LYS A 162 -7.93 13.97 -3.02
CA LYS A 162 -8.06 13.22 -1.78
C LYS A 162 -6.69 13.08 -1.08
N PRO A 163 -6.54 13.50 0.20
CA PRO A 163 -5.24 13.53 0.89
C PRO A 163 -4.46 12.20 0.89
N HIS A 164 -5.16 11.06 0.90
CA HIS A 164 -4.52 9.74 0.88
C HIS A 164 -3.79 9.43 -0.44
N MET A 165 -4.26 9.98 -1.57
CA MET A 165 -3.60 9.80 -2.87
C MET A 165 -2.23 10.48 -2.90
N PHE A 166 -2.17 11.72 -2.43
CA PHE A 166 -0.91 12.47 -2.29
C PHE A 166 0.02 11.87 -1.24
N LEU A 167 -0.51 11.31 -0.14
CA LEU A 167 0.30 10.62 0.86
C LEU A 167 0.97 9.36 0.30
N ASN A 168 0.27 8.58 -0.55
CA ASN A 168 0.84 7.37 -1.14
C ASN A 168 1.92 7.68 -2.20
N ILE A 169 1.66 8.69 -3.04
CA ILE A 169 2.63 9.21 -4.00
C ILE A 169 3.84 9.77 -3.24
N SER A 170 3.64 10.70 -2.31
CA SER A 170 4.74 11.30 -1.55
C SER A 170 5.53 10.26 -0.77
N ARG A 171 4.94 9.30 -0.05
CA ARG A 171 5.68 8.22 0.64
C ARG A 171 6.59 7.42 -0.29
N THR A 172 6.22 7.29 -1.55
CA THR A 172 7.01 6.61 -2.59
C THR A 172 8.26 7.40 -2.98
N TYR A 173 8.10 8.70 -3.21
CA TYR A 173 9.15 9.55 -3.78
C TYR A 173 9.98 10.29 -2.71
N VAL A 174 9.34 10.75 -1.62
CA VAL A 174 9.93 11.55 -0.52
C VAL A 174 11.09 10.86 0.20
N ARG A 175 11.25 9.56 0.03
CA ARG A 175 12.34 8.85 0.71
C ARG A 175 13.59 8.74 -0.15
N HIS A 176 13.51 8.74 -1.49
CA HIS A 176 14.66 8.41 -2.33
C HIS A 176 14.54 8.86 -3.80
N ASP A 177 15.68 9.24 -4.40
CA ASP A 177 15.97 9.34 -5.86
C ASP A 177 15.16 8.32 -6.70
N PRO A 178 14.57 8.69 -7.86
CA PRO A 178 13.82 7.78 -8.75
C PRO A 178 14.53 6.44 -9.06
N LEU A 179 15.86 6.42 -9.16
CA LEU A 179 16.65 5.20 -9.33
C LEU A 179 16.72 4.36 -8.04
N LYS A 180 16.69 5.00 -6.87
CA LYS A 180 16.59 4.35 -5.56
C LYS A 180 15.14 3.92 -5.24
N ALA A 181 14.11 4.59 -5.77
CA ALA A 181 12.71 4.17 -5.69
C ALA A 181 12.47 2.81 -6.38
N PHE A 182 13.26 2.47 -7.40
CA PHE A 182 13.33 1.12 -7.99
C PHE A 182 13.89 0.06 -7.06
N LEU A 183 14.69 0.43 -6.06
CA LEU A 183 15.43 -0.52 -5.23
C LEU A 183 14.77 -0.78 -3.88
N ILE A 184 13.84 0.08 -3.48
CA ILE A 184 13.31 0.08 -2.12
C ILE A 184 11.89 -0.44 -2.13
N TRP A 185 11.64 -1.44 -1.30
CA TRP A 185 10.35 -2.06 -1.11
C TRP A 185 9.41 -1.14 -0.34
N GLN A 186 8.11 -1.25 -0.59
CA GLN A 186 7.09 -0.65 0.26
C GLN A 186 6.10 -1.73 0.64
N PHE A 187 5.92 -1.94 1.94
CA PHE A 187 5.05 -2.97 2.45
C PHE A 187 3.94 -2.37 3.29
N GLU A 188 2.72 -2.76 2.94
CA GLU A 188 1.49 -2.48 3.69
C GLU A 188 1.48 -3.14 5.06
N GLY A 189 2.33 -4.13 5.29
CA GLY A 189 2.51 -4.78 6.57
C GLY A 189 3.27 -6.07 6.43
N ILE A 190 3.26 -6.85 7.50
CA ILE A 190 3.87 -8.17 7.60
C ILE A 190 2.76 -9.21 7.55
N VAL A 191 2.88 -10.21 6.68
CA VAL A 191 2.02 -11.39 6.66
C VAL A 191 2.82 -12.54 7.24
N LEU A 192 2.36 -13.09 8.37
CA LEU A 192 2.99 -14.25 9.00
C LEU A 192 2.16 -15.49 8.70
N GLU A 193 2.69 -16.37 7.85
CA GLU A 193 2.11 -17.70 7.63
C GLU A 193 2.55 -18.63 8.75
N LEU A 194 1.73 -18.73 9.79
CA LEU A 194 2.13 -19.41 11.03
C LEU A 194 2.17 -20.93 10.90
N THR A 195 1.43 -21.50 9.95
CA THR A 195 1.43 -22.93 9.67
C THR A 195 0.87 -23.18 8.28
N TYR A 196 1.09 -24.37 7.69
CA TYR A 196 0.33 -24.84 6.54
C TYR A 196 -0.66 -25.96 6.88
N LYS A 197 -0.73 -26.35 8.17
CA LYS A 197 -1.74 -27.29 8.67
C LYS A 197 -3.11 -26.62 8.64
N CYS A 198 -4.09 -27.27 8.04
CA CYS A 198 -5.47 -26.79 8.02
C CYS A 198 -6.42 -27.98 8.17
N ASN A 199 -7.54 -27.80 8.85
CA ASN A 199 -8.58 -28.83 8.95
C ASN A 199 -9.42 -28.95 7.66
N PHE A 200 -9.29 -28.01 6.73
CA PHE A 200 -9.93 -28.03 5.42
C PHE A 200 -8.92 -28.33 4.30
N THR A 201 -9.42 -28.80 3.16
CA THR A 201 -8.65 -29.03 1.92
C THR A 201 -9.31 -28.33 0.74
N CYS A 202 -9.58 -27.03 0.88
CA CYS A 202 -10.31 -26.25 -0.12
C CYS A 202 -9.63 -26.29 -1.50
N GLU A 203 -10.43 -26.37 -2.56
CA GLU A 203 -9.98 -26.44 -3.96
C GLU A 203 -9.20 -25.18 -4.37
N HIS A 204 -9.65 -23.99 -3.98
CA HIS A 204 -8.98 -22.72 -4.31
C HIS A 204 -7.70 -22.40 -3.52
N CYS A 205 -7.24 -23.29 -2.62
CA CYS A 205 -6.15 -22.95 -1.69
C CYS A 205 -4.80 -22.81 -2.41
N TYR A 206 -4.26 -21.59 -2.45
CA TYR A 206 -3.03 -21.27 -3.17
C TYR A 206 -1.76 -21.89 -2.54
N VAL A 207 -1.67 -21.95 -1.21
CA VAL A 207 -0.55 -22.57 -0.45
C VAL A 207 -0.67 -24.09 -0.25
N ASN A 208 -1.71 -24.70 -0.81
CA ASN A 208 -1.95 -26.14 -0.69
C ASN A 208 -2.05 -26.63 0.78
N SER A 209 -2.58 -25.81 1.69
CA SER A 209 -2.78 -26.18 3.09
C SER A 209 -3.70 -27.40 3.23
N SER A 210 -3.44 -28.27 4.21
CA SER A 210 -4.24 -29.49 4.43
C SER A 210 -4.00 -30.08 5.83
N PRO A 211 -4.79 -31.08 6.26
CA PRO A 211 -4.58 -31.74 7.55
C PRO A 211 -3.26 -32.50 7.65
N LYS A 212 -2.66 -32.84 6.50
CA LYS A 212 -1.41 -33.61 6.38
C LYS A 212 -0.16 -32.74 6.46
N ARG A 213 -0.29 -31.42 6.32
CA ARG A 213 0.82 -30.47 6.45
C ARG A 213 1.25 -30.37 7.93
N LYS A 214 2.54 -30.13 8.16
CA LYS A 214 3.17 -30.15 9.49
C LYS A 214 3.99 -28.90 9.79
N GLU A 215 4.18 -28.04 8.81
CA GLU A 215 4.94 -26.81 8.90
C GLU A 215 4.27 -25.88 9.90
N VAL A 216 5.03 -25.45 10.92
CA VAL A 216 4.60 -24.52 11.97
C VAL A 216 5.75 -23.56 12.23
N MET A 217 5.45 -22.27 12.24
CA MET A 217 6.40 -21.22 12.54
C MET A 217 6.82 -21.31 14.00
N LYS A 218 8.12 -21.34 14.24
CA LYS A 218 8.65 -21.25 15.59
C LYS A 218 8.45 -19.84 16.15
N LEU A 219 8.16 -19.76 17.44
CA LEU A 219 7.93 -18.51 18.15
C LEU A 219 9.09 -17.52 17.97
N GLU A 220 10.34 -18.02 18.02
CA GLU A 220 11.55 -17.22 17.89
C GLU A 220 11.67 -16.58 16.51
N ILE A 221 11.24 -17.30 15.45
CA ILE A 221 11.19 -16.77 14.08
C ILE A 221 10.22 -15.60 14.04
N ALA A 222 9.00 -15.78 14.56
CA ALA A 222 7.98 -14.74 14.55
C ALA A 222 8.44 -13.49 15.32
N LYS A 223 8.97 -13.67 16.55
CA LYS A 223 9.51 -12.56 17.37
C LYS A 223 10.64 -11.82 16.64
N SER A 224 11.58 -12.56 16.05
CA SER A 224 12.71 -11.97 15.32
C SER A 224 12.25 -11.15 14.10
N VAL A 225 11.28 -11.63 13.31
CA VAL A 225 10.72 -10.85 12.20
C VAL A 225 10.12 -9.53 12.70
N LEU A 226 9.29 -9.59 13.76
CA LEU A 226 8.59 -8.44 14.30
C LEU A 226 9.56 -7.38 14.83
N GLU A 227 10.60 -7.80 15.55
CA GLU A 227 11.65 -6.91 16.05
C GLU A 227 12.45 -6.26 14.91
N GLN A 228 12.91 -7.06 13.95
CA GLN A 228 13.69 -6.54 12.82
C GLN A 228 12.89 -5.57 11.96
N CYS A 229 11.57 -5.78 11.81
CA CYS A 229 10.70 -4.90 11.03
C CYS A 229 10.23 -3.66 11.81
N LEU A 230 10.45 -3.59 13.13
CA LEU A 230 9.91 -2.52 13.98
C LEU A 230 10.48 -1.14 13.61
N TYR A 231 11.71 -1.08 13.15
CA TYR A 231 12.37 0.19 12.83
C TYR A 231 12.48 0.46 11.33
N LEU A 232 12.00 -0.46 10.48
CA LEU A 232 12.04 -0.27 9.03
C LEU A 232 10.93 0.71 8.60
N PRO A 233 11.29 1.88 8.03
CA PRO A 233 10.33 2.94 7.75
C PRO A 233 9.39 2.57 6.61
N TYR A 234 9.80 1.65 5.74
CA TYR A 234 9.07 1.19 4.56
C TYR A 234 8.18 -0.03 4.81
N ILE A 235 7.99 -0.43 6.08
CA ILE A 235 7.04 -1.44 6.51
C ILE A 235 6.07 -0.81 7.51
N GLU A 236 4.80 -0.74 7.12
CA GLU A 236 3.72 -0.28 7.99
C GLU A 236 3.56 -1.20 9.22
N LYS A 237 3.13 -0.62 10.34
CA LYS A 237 2.98 -1.36 11.62
C LYS A 237 1.68 -2.16 11.68
N ARG A 238 1.49 -3.03 10.69
CA ARG A 238 0.39 -4.00 10.58
C ARG A 238 0.95 -5.42 10.48
N VAL A 239 0.35 -6.35 11.21
CA VAL A 239 0.64 -7.79 11.12
C VAL A 239 -0.65 -8.53 10.81
N HIS A 240 -0.60 -9.36 9.79
CA HIS A 240 -1.69 -10.25 9.41
C HIS A 240 -1.25 -11.70 9.59
N PHE A 241 -1.92 -12.43 10.48
CA PHE A 241 -1.63 -13.85 10.72
C PHE A 241 -2.49 -14.73 9.80
N THR A 242 -1.85 -15.68 9.11
CA THR A 242 -2.54 -16.54 8.14
C THR A 242 -1.81 -17.88 7.95
N GLY A 243 -2.13 -18.58 6.87
CA GLY A 243 -1.43 -19.76 6.33
C GLY A 243 -2.41 -20.88 5.98
N GLY A 244 -2.22 -22.03 6.59
CA GLY A 244 -3.32 -22.91 6.92
C GLY A 244 -4.24 -22.26 7.95
N GLU A 245 -4.76 -23.03 8.89
CA GLU A 245 -5.66 -22.50 9.90
C GLU A 245 -4.89 -22.14 11.18
N VAL A 246 -4.71 -20.85 11.43
CA VAL A 246 -3.97 -20.34 12.61
C VAL A 246 -4.57 -20.86 13.92
N SER A 247 -5.88 -21.10 13.97
CA SER A 247 -6.52 -21.57 15.19
C SER A 247 -6.18 -23.01 15.61
N LEU A 248 -5.47 -23.77 14.75
CA LEU A 248 -4.95 -25.10 15.05
C LEU A 248 -3.65 -25.09 15.87
N ILE A 249 -2.98 -23.95 15.96
CA ILE A 249 -1.77 -23.73 16.77
C ILE A 249 -2.04 -22.65 17.83
N TRP A 250 -3.18 -22.80 18.51
CA TRP A 250 -3.82 -21.75 19.32
C TRP A 250 -2.87 -21.05 20.30
N GLU A 251 -2.15 -21.81 21.12
CA GLU A 251 -1.25 -21.24 22.15
C GLU A 251 -0.14 -20.38 21.53
N SER A 252 0.57 -20.92 20.54
CA SER A 252 1.63 -20.19 19.82
C SER A 252 1.07 -18.99 19.06
N PHE A 253 -0.10 -19.12 18.43
CA PHE A 253 -0.77 -18.02 17.74
C PHE A 253 -1.09 -16.86 18.70
N LEU A 254 -1.72 -17.15 19.85
CA LEU A 254 -2.05 -16.13 20.84
C LEU A 254 -0.79 -15.50 21.45
N GLU A 255 0.28 -16.26 21.67
CA GLU A 255 1.53 -15.73 22.18
C GLU A 255 2.18 -14.75 21.18
N ILE A 256 2.28 -15.13 19.91
CA ILE A 256 2.83 -14.27 18.86
C ILE A 256 1.97 -13.01 18.69
N ALA A 257 0.64 -13.14 18.70
CA ALA A 257 -0.27 -12.00 18.58
C ALA A 257 -0.13 -11.00 19.74
N LYS A 258 -0.02 -11.50 20.99
CA LYS A 258 0.27 -10.66 22.16
C LYS A 258 1.62 -9.97 22.03
N TYR A 259 2.64 -10.67 21.54
CA TYR A 259 3.95 -10.09 21.31
C TYR A 259 3.91 -8.95 20.30
N ALA A 260 3.28 -9.16 19.15
CA ALA A 260 3.11 -8.13 18.13
C ALA A 260 2.36 -6.89 18.67
N LYS A 261 1.29 -7.09 19.46
CA LYS A 261 0.56 -5.99 20.13
C LYS A 261 1.43 -5.19 21.08
N ASN A 262 2.23 -5.86 21.90
CA ASN A 262 3.11 -5.21 22.86
C ASN A 262 4.20 -4.36 22.17
N LEU A 263 4.60 -4.73 20.94
CA LEU A 263 5.50 -3.92 20.11
C LEU A 263 4.79 -2.75 19.39
N GLY A 264 3.47 -2.61 19.53
CA GLY A 264 2.69 -1.52 18.93
C GLY A 264 2.14 -1.81 17.53
N TYR A 265 2.17 -3.06 17.05
CA TYR A 265 1.54 -3.42 15.79
C TYR A 265 0.00 -3.44 15.89
N SER A 266 -0.66 -2.96 14.84
CA SER A 266 -2.05 -3.36 14.55
C SER A 266 -2.06 -4.80 14.06
N ILE A 267 -2.99 -5.61 14.57
CA ILE A 267 -3.00 -7.05 14.27
C ILE A 267 -4.34 -7.51 13.71
N SER A 268 -4.29 -8.42 12.75
CA SER A 268 -5.46 -9.08 12.14
C SER A 268 -5.13 -10.53 11.82
N PHE A 269 -6.12 -11.36 11.55
CA PHE A 269 -5.88 -12.72 11.09
C PHE A 269 -6.98 -13.24 10.17
N ALA A 270 -6.62 -14.16 9.28
CA ALA A 270 -7.54 -14.91 8.46
C ALA A 270 -7.85 -16.28 9.08
N THR A 271 -9.10 -16.73 8.96
CA THR A 271 -9.56 -17.98 9.55
C THR A 271 -10.74 -18.57 8.81
N ASN A 272 -10.84 -19.90 8.83
CA ASN A 272 -12.04 -20.64 8.45
C ASN A 272 -13.13 -20.64 9.53
N GLY A 273 -12.87 -20.06 10.71
CA GLY A 273 -13.86 -19.73 11.74
C GLY A 273 -14.30 -20.88 12.65
N VAL A 274 -13.78 -22.10 12.51
CA VAL A 274 -14.22 -23.26 13.33
C VAL A 274 -14.03 -23.01 14.84
N TRP A 275 -12.99 -22.25 15.21
CA TRP A 275 -12.70 -21.90 16.60
C TRP A 275 -13.81 -21.07 17.28
N ALA A 276 -14.63 -20.32 16.50
CA ALA A 276 -15.71 -19.48 17.02
C ALA A 276 -16.91 -20.29 17.55
N LEU A 277 -16.90 -21.61 17.38
CA LEU A 277 -17.83 -22.51 18.07
C LEU A 277 -17.53 -22.66 19.57
N ASN A 278 -16.33 -22.25 20.01
CA ASN A 278 -15.90 -22.28 21.40
C ASN A 278 -15.86 -20.85 21.97
N GLU A 279 -16.73 -20.57 22.93
CA GLU A 279 -16.88 -19.24 23.54
C GLU A 279 -15.63 -18.81 24.32
N ASN A 280 -14.90 -19.74 24.96
CA ASN A 280 -13.65 -19.41 25.66
C ASN A 280 -12.60 -18.85 24.69
N LYS A 281 -12.54 -19.40 23.47
CA LYS A 281 -11.63 -18.90 22.42
C LYS A 281 -12.00 -17.50 21.95
N ILE A 282 -13.29 -17.18 21.91
CA ILE A 282 -13.77 -15.82 21.62
C ILE A 282 -13.28 -14.84 22.68
N ASP A 283 -13.38 -15.19 23.96
CA ASP A 283 -12.91 -14.33 25.05
C ASP A 283 -11.39 -14.16 25.05
N GLU A 284 -10.62 -15.16 24.64
CA GLU A 284 -9.18 -15.04 24.42
C GLU A 284 -8.84 -14.04 23.30
N ILE A 285 -9.52 -14.14 22.16
CA ILE A 285 -9.32 -13.22 21.03
C ILE A 285 -9.71 -11.78 21.41
N LYS A 286 -10.83 -11.61 22.14
CA LYS A 286 -11.25 -10.30 22.67
C LYS A 286 -10.21 -9.68 23.59
N ARG A 287 -9.62 -10.47 24.49
CA ARG A 287 -8.59 -10.00 25.43
C ARG A 287 -7.31 -9.54 24.74
N ILE A 288 -6.95 -10.15 23.61
CA ILE A 288 -5.78 -9.71 22.81
C ILE A 288 -6.08 -8.41 22.05
N GLY A 289 -7.33 -8.19 21.66
CA GLY A 289 -7.76 -6.96 21.00
C GLY A 289 -7.35 -6.87 19.53
N PHE A 290 -7.65 -7.90 18.74
CA PHE A 290 -7.46 -7.86 17.29
C PHE A 290 -8.23 -6.72 16.64
N ASN A 291 -7.59 -6.05 15.67
CA ASN A 291 -8.17 -4.93 14.96
C ASN A 291 -9.23 -5.37 13.96
N ASP A 292 -9.03 -6.53 13.33
CA ASP A 292 -9.99 -7.12 12.42
C ASP A 292 -9.78 -8.64 12.30
N ILE A 293 -10.83 -9.36 11.94
CA ILE A 293 -10.82 -10.81 11.69
C ILE A 293 -11.40 -11.05 10.31
N GLU A 294 -10.60 -11.66 9.44
CA GLU A 294 -11.03 -12.08 8.12
C GLU A 294 -11.63 -13.49 8.22
N PHE A 295 -12.95 -13.58 8.19
CA PHE A 295 -13.65 -14.87 8.19
C PHE A 295 -13.87 -15.33 6.74
N SER A 296 -13.12 -16.34 6.32
CA SER A 296 -13.24 -16.96 5.02
C SER A 296 -14.51 -17.80 4.89
N ILE A 297 -15.51 -17.24 4.22
CA ILE A 297 -16.74 -17.92 3.84
C ILE A 297 -16.81 -17.81 2.32
N THR A 298 -16.49 -18.91 1.64
CA THR A 298 -16.55 -19.02 0.17
C THR A 298 -17.22 -20.34 -0.18
N PRO A 299 -17.66 -20.57 -1.43
CA PRO A 299 -18.25 -21.84 -1.84
C PRO A 299 -17.36 -23.03 -1.49
N TYR A 300 -16.04 -22.84 -1.62
CA TYR A 300 -15.02 -23.83 -1.31
C TYR A 300 -14.81 -24.10 0.18
N HIS A 301 -15.11 -23.14 1.06
CA HIS A 301 -15.04 -23.33 2.52
C HIS A 301 -16.34 -23.95 3.05
N ILE A 302 -17.49 -23.53 2.51
CA ILE A 302 -18.82 -23.97 2.96
C ILE A 302 -18.98 -25.49 2.82
N LYS A 303 -18.34 -26.13 1.81
CA LYS A 303 -18.30 -27.60 1.65
C LYS A 303 -17.81 -28.36 2.89
N PHE A 304 -17.02 -27.72 3.76
CA PHE A 304 -16.48 -28.32 4.98
C PHE A 304 -17.32 -27.99 6.24
N TRP A 305 -18.37 -27.19 6.09
CA TRP A 305 -19.27 -26.79 7.16
C TRP A 305 -20.58 -27.58 7.13
N LYS A 306 -21.11 -27.88 8.32
CA LYS A 306 -22.56 -28.07 8.48
C LYS A 306 -23.20 -26.69 8.60
N LYS A 307 -24.28 -26.42 7.86
CA LYS A 307 -24.91 -25.08 7.78
C LYS A 307 -25.23 -24.52 9.18
N GLU A 308 -25.75 -25.34 10.08
CA GLU A 308 -26.12 -24.93 11.45
C GLU A 308 -24.88 -24.51 12.26
N LYS A 309 -23.75 -25.20 12.07
CA LYS A 309 -22.49 -24.85 12.75
C LYS A 309 -21.91 -23.55 12.21
N LEU A 310 -21.97 -23.31 10.91
CA LEU A 310 -21.51 -22.04 10.32
C LEU A 310 -22.36 -20.87 10.83
N VAL A 311 -23.69 -21.01 10.81
CA VAL A 311 -24.61 -20.02 11.38
C VAL A 311 -24.31 -19.77 12.86
N LYS A 312 -24.05 -20.82 13.65
CA LYS A 312 -23.66 -20.68 15.05
C LYS A 312 -22.33 -19.93 15.21
N ALA A 313 -21.31 -20.24 14.41
CA ALA A 313 -20.03 -19.54 14.46
C ALA A 313 -20.18 -18.04 14.17
N ILE A 314 -20.91 -17.68 13.10
CA ILE A 314 -21.21 -16.28 12.77
C ILE A 314 -21.98 -15.61 13.92
N THR A 315 -23.00 -16.29 14.47
CA THR A 315 -23.80 -15.78 15.59
C THR A 315 -22.94 -15.48 16.80
N ASN A 316 -22.05 -16.39 17.17
CA ASN A 316 -21.14 -16.24 18.31
C ASN A 316 -20.20 -15.04 18.11
N MET A 317 -19.60 -14.90 16.93
CA MET A 317 -18.75 -13.75 16.61
C MET A 317 -19.53 -12.43 16.68
N LYS A 318 -20.74 -12.36 16.12
CA LYS A 318 -21.60 -11.16 16.21
C LYS A 318 -21.91 -10.79 17.66
N LYS A 319 -22.39 -11.75 18.46
CA LYS A 319 -22.75 -11.52 19.88
C LYS A 319 -21.58 -11.04 20.72
N SER A 320 -20.36 -11.48 20.37
CA SER A 320 -19.16 -11.14 21.11
C SER A 320 -18.70 -9.68 20.96
N GLY A 321 -19.16 -8.99 19.91
CA GLY A 321 -18.73 -7.63 19.56
C GLY A 321 -17.33 -7.57 18.92
N LEU A 322 -16.76 -8.70 18.51
CA LEU A 322 -15.52 -8.72 17.73
C LEU A 322 -15.69 -7.97 16.41
N SER A 323 -14.67 -7.24 15.98
CA SER A 323 -14.59 -6.68 14.64
C SER A 323 -14.19 -7.77 13.67
N PHE A 324 -15.05 -8.08 12.70
CA PHE A 324 -14.77 -9.05 11.66
C PHE A 324 -15.52 -8.71 10.37
N TYR A 325 -15.02 -9.23 9.25
CA TYR A 325 -15.68 -9.20 7.96
C TYR A 325 -15.62 -10.57 7.29
N ILE A 326 -16.51 -10.78 6.34
CA ILE A 326 -16.54 -11.99 5.53
C ILE A 326 -15.70 -11.77 4.28
N ARG A 327 -14.72 -12.65 4.05
CA ARG A 327 -14.04 -12.77 2.77
C ARG A 327 -14.77 -13.79 1.91
N TRP A 328 -15.30 -13.32 0.79
CA TRP A 328 -15.85 -14.14 -0.27
C TRP A 328 -14.87 -14.17 -1.46
N LEU A 329 -14.71 -15.32 -2.11
CA LEU A 329 -13.97 -15.41 -3.37
C LEU A 329 -14.92 -15.87 -4.47
N SER A 330 -14.96 -15.08 -5.54
CA SER A 330 -15.83 -15.31 -6.70
C SER A 330 -15.04 -15.82 -7.90
N ASP A 331 -15.72 -16.55 -8.75
CA ASP A 331 -15.24 -17.01 -10.05
C ASP A 331 -16.43 -17.03 -11.03
N MET A 332 -16.26 -17.63 -12.22
CA MET A 332 -17.33 -17.67 -13.23
C MET A 332 -18.50 -18.57 -12.83
N ASP A 333 -18.26 -19.55 -11.96
CA ASP A 333 -19.27 -20.51 -11.51
C ASP A 333 -19.90 -20.08 -10.18
N HIS A 334 -19.21 -19.21 -9.43
CA HIS A 334 -19.62 -18.78 -8.10
C HIS A 334 -19.67 -17.26 -7.89
N SER A 335 -20.88 -16.74 -7.67
CA SER A 335 -21.12 -15.31 -7.42
C SER A 335 -21.33 -15.00 -5.94
N LEU A 336 -21.25 -13.71 -5.60
CA LEU A 336 -21.56 -13.23 -4.25
C LEU A 336 -23.03 -13.45 -3.86
N ASP A 337 -23.93 -13.61 -4.85
CA ASP A 337 -25.36 -13.79 -4.61
C ASP A 337 -25.65 -15.08 -3.84
N GLU A 338 -24.84 -16.13 -4.04
CA GLU A 338 -24.95 -17.39 -3.28
C GLU A 338 -24.86 -17.16 -1.77
N LEU A 339 -23.91 -16.33 -1.32
CA LEU A 339 -23.77 -16.00 0.09
C LEU A 339 -25.03 -15.31 0.63
N PHE A 340 -25.58 -14.36 -0.12
CA PHE A 340 -26.78 -13.64 0.29
C PHE A 340 -28.01 -14.54 0.29
N ASN A 341 -28.20 -15.36 -0.74
CA ASN A 341 -29.33 -16.29 -0.83
C ASN A 341 -29.36 -17.23 0.38
N ASP A 342 -28.22 -17.79 0.76
CA ASP A 342 -28.17 -18.78 1.84
C ASP A 342 -28.08 -18.19 3.26
N PHE A 343 -27.52 -16.98 3.41
CA PHE A 343 -27.11 -16.45 4.70
C PHE A 343 -27.49 -14.98 4.97
N HIS A 344 -28.28 -14.30 4.11
CA HIS A 344 -28.64 -12.87 4.26
C HIS A 344 -29.07 -12.46 5.68
N GLU A 345 -29.95 -13.25 6.33
CA GLU A 345 -30.44 -12.97 7.68
C GLU A 345 -29.30 -12.89 8.70
N ILE A 346 -28.39 -13.88 8.70
CA ILE A 346 -27.32 -13.94 9.70
C ILE A 346 -26.18 -12.97 9.38
N ILE A 347 -25.90 -12.69 8.10
CA ILE A 347 -24.80 -11.80 7.71
C ILE A 347 -25.17 -10.31 7.72
N ARG A 348 -26.44 -9.97 7.96
CA ARG A 348 -26.89 -8.57 8.05
C ARG A 348 -26.04 -7.76 9.04
N GLY A 349 -25.50 -6.63 8.57
CA GLY A 349 -24.63 -5.74 9.34
C GLY A 349 -23.15 -6.15 9.39
N ILE A 350 -22.79 -7.28 8.77
CA ILE A 350 -21.39 -7.70 8.61
C ILE A 350 -20.88 -7.17 7.27
N LYS A 351 -19.69 -6.58 7.27
CA LYS A 351 -19.01 -6.21 6.02
C LYS A 351 -18.65 -7.47 5.24
N VAL A 352 -18.95 -7.48 3.95
CA VAL A 352 -18.52 -8.55 3.03
C VAL A 352 -17.57 -7.96 2.01
N ILE A 353 -16.41 -8.60 1.83
CA ILE A 353 -15.43 -8.22 0.80
C ILE A 353 -15.29 -9.39 -0.15
N SER A 354 -15.71 -9.20 -1.40
CA SER A 354 -15.54 -10.17 -2.48
C SER A 354 -14.31 -9.85 -3.32
N SER A 355 -13.61 -10.89 -3.79
CA SER A 355 -12.49 -10.77 -4.74
C SER A 355 -12.43 -11.99 -5.65
N PRO A 356 -11.81 -11.90 -6.85
CA PRO A 356 -11.60 -13.05 -7.71
C PRO A 356 -10.79 -14.17 -7.03
N VAL A 357 -11.13 -15.43 -7.31
CA VAL A 357 -10.28 -16.57 -6.99
C VAL A 357 -8.98 -16.50 -7.78
N LEU A 358 -7.85 -16.71 -7.11
CA LEU A 358 -6.56 -16.85 -7.76
C LEU A 358 -6.34 -18.28 -8.28
N ARG A 359 -5.96 -18.42 -9.55
CA ARG A 359 -5.61 -19.71 -10.17
C ARG A 359 -4.20 -20.18 -9.83
N ILE A 360 -3.93 -20.33 -8.53
CA ILE A 360 -2.63 -20.74 -7.98
C ILE A 360 -2.84 -21.95 -7.04
N GLY A 361 -1.80 -22.77 -6.87
CA GLY A 361 -1.88 -23.97 -6.03
C GLY A 361 -2.95 -24.95 -6.53
N ARG A 362 -3.81 -25.44 -5.62
CA ARG A 362 -4.93 -26.32 -5.99
C ARG A 362 -5.97 -25.60 -6.87
N GLY A 363 -6.02 -24.27 -6.84
CA GLY A 363 -6.99 -23.46 -7.58
C GLY A 363 -6.67 -23.28 -9.06
N ARG A 364 -5.55 -23.81 -9.57
CA ARG A 364 -5.07 -23.62 -10.96
C ARG A 364 -6.11 -23.91 -12.05
N ASN A 365 -7.05 -24.80 -11.79
CA ASN A 365 -8.08 -25.24 -12.74
C ASN A 365 -9.46 -24.61 -12.51
N ILE A 366 -9.59 -23.66 -11.57
CA ILE A 366 -10.86 -22.97 -11.33
C ILE A 366 -11.18 -22.06 -12.51
N ASN A 367 -12.46 -22.01 -12.90
CA ASN A 367 -12.97 -21.19 -13.99
C ASN A 367 -12.99 -19.69 -13.60
N GLY A 368 -11.83 -19.03 -13.64
CA GLY A 368 -11.69 -17.64 -13.23
C GLY A 368 -12.26 -16.64 -14.25
N PHE A 369 -12.45 -15.39 -13.81
CA PHE A 369 -12.89 -14.30 -14.68
C PHE A 369 -11.93 -14.08 -15.86
N LYS A 370 -12.49 -13.88 -17.05
CA LYS A 370 -11.72 -13.70 -18.28
C LYS A 370 -11.49 -12.22 -18.56
N ASP A 371 -10.42 -11.68 -18.00
CA ASP A 371 -9.91 -10.34 -18.35
C ASP A 371 -8.40 -10.40 -18.54
N PHE A 372 -7.88 -9.74 -19.59
CA PHE A 372 -6.44 -9.70 -19.82
C PHE A 372 -5.75 -8.95 -18.67
N PRO A 373 -4.92 -9.60 -17.84
CA PRO A 373 -4.41 -8.96 -16.64
C PRO A 373 -3.31 -7.96 -17.00
N THR A 374 -3.67 -6.68 -17.07
CA THR A 374 -2.70 -5.58 -17.10
C THR A 374 -2.64 -4.93 -15.73
N GLY A 375 -1.46 -4.78 -15.16
CA GLY A 375 -1.35 -4.25 -13.79
C GLY A 375 0.06 -4.37 -13.23
N SER A 376 0.28 -3.71 -12.10
CA SER A 376 1.47 -3.82 -11.26
C SER A 376 1.02 -3.90 -9.80
N CYS A 377 1.88 -4.35 -8.89
CA CYS A 377 1.55 -4.51 -7.46
C CYS A 377 2.29 -3.53 -6.56
N PHE A 378 2.96 -2.53 -7.15
CA PHE A 378 3.99 -1.69 -6.53
C PHE A 378 3.67 -1.14 -5.13
N ASN A 379 2.41 -0.79 -4.89
CA ASN A 379 1.89 -0.12 -3.69
C ASN A 379 0.99 -1.02 -2.81
N PHE A 380 0.82 -2.30 -3.13
CA PHE A 380 -0.07 -3.23 -2.41
C PHE A 380 0.67 -4.48 -1.90
N LEU A 381 1.99 -4.38 -1.74
CA LEU A 381 2.81 -5.50 -1.31
C LEU A 381 2.71 -5.71 0.21
N ASN A 382 2.82 -6.96 0.62
CA ASN A 382 2.89 -7.34 2.03
C ASN A 382 4.12 -8.23 2.21
N LEU A 383 4.97 -7.93 3.20
CA LEU A 383 6.15 -8.74 3.45
C LEU A 383 5.69 -10.06 4.06
N THR A 384 5.68 -11.11 3.25
CA THR A 384 5.22 -12.43 3.68
C THR A 384 6.37 -13.23 4.24
N VAL A 385 6.12 -13.87 5.37
CA VAL A 385 7.07 -14.77 6.02
C VAL A 385 6.45 -16.16 6.17
N THR A 386 7.09 -17.15 5.57
CA THR A 386 6.67 -18.56 5.64
C THR A 386 7.02 -19.18 7.01
N PRO A 387 6.51 -20.37 7.35
CA PRO A 387 6.84 -21.04 8.62
C PRO A 387 8.35 -21.22 8.88
N ASN A 388 9.16 -21.31 7.81
CA ASN A 388 10.61 -21.50 7.91
C ASN A 388 11.39 -20.18 7.99
N GLY A 389 10.71 -19.03 8.01
CA GLY A 389 11.32 -17.70 8.06
C GLY A 389 11.75 -17.16 6.69
N ASP A 390 11.29 -17.76 5.59
CA ASP A 390 11.60 -17.25 4.25
C ASP A 390 10.77 -16.02 3.94
N LEU A 391 11.42 -15.00 3.37
CA LEU A 391 10.85 -13.69 3.08
C LEU A 391 10.42 -13.59 1.62
N TYR A 392 9.21 -13.06 1.38
CA TYR A 392 8.60 -12.90 0.06
C TYR A 392 7.93 -11.54 -0.09
N PRO A 393 7.82 -11.01 -1.33
CA PRO A 393 7.31 -9.66 -1.56
C PRO A 393 5.79 -9.54 -1.50
N CYS A 394 5.04 -10.65 -1.54
CA CYS A 394 3.57 -10.62 -1.45
C CYS A 394 3.02 -11.91 -0.84
N CYS A 395 1.71 -11.94 -0.57
CA CYS A 395 0.96 -13.08 -0.02
C CYS A 395 -0.08 -13.65 -1.01
N ASN A 396 0.16 -13.46 -2.32
CA ASN A 396 -0.79 -13.79 -3.40
C ASN A 396 -0.17 -14.76 -4.41
N GLY A 397 0.72 -15.65 -3.96
CA GLY A 397 1.31 -16.74 -4.73
C GLY A 397 2.80 -16.63 -5.00
N SER A 398 3.47 -15.52 -4.69
CA SER A 398 4.93 -15.44 -4.86
C SER A 398 5.66 -16.37 -3.88
N GLU A 399 5.10 -16.49 -2.68
CA GLU A 399 5.53 -17.33 -1.55
C GLU A 399 5.44 -18.83 -1.83
N THR A 400 4.73 -19.22 -2.87
CA THR A 400 4.67 -20.62 -3.31
C THR A 400 5.72 -20.96 -4.38
N THR A 401 6.66 -20.06 -4.67
CA THR A 401 7.64 -20.22 -5.75
C THR A 401 9.07 -20.14 -5.23
N ALA A 402 10.01 -20.78 -5.94
CA ALA A 402 11.42 -20.72 -5.58
C ALA A 402 12.03 -19.35 -5.94
N LEU A 403 11.70 -18.82 -7.13
CA LEU A 403 12.29 -17.57 -7.63
C LEU A 403 11.67 -16.31 -7.02
N GLY A 404 10.52 -16.44 -6.33
CA GLY A 404 9.88 -15.37 -5.57
C GLY A 404 10.57 -15.04 -4.25
N ARG A 405 11.46 -15.90 -3.76
CA ARG A 405 12.09 -15.78 -2.44
C ARG A 405 13.09 -14.62 -2.43
N LEU A 406 12.91 -13.69 -1.50
CA LEU A 406 13.83 -12.57 -1.27
C LEU A 406 15.06 -13.03 -0.46
N GLY A 407 14.84 -13.87 0.55
CA GLY A 407 15.87 -14.37 1.46
C GLY A 407 15.26 -15.07 2.67
N ASN A 408 15.97 -15.08 3.79
CA ASN A 408 15.48 -15.61 5.07
C ASN A 408 15.71 -14.60 6.20
N VAL A 409 14.83 -14.60 7.20
CA VAL A 409 14.92 -13.70 8.38
C VAL A 409 16.27 -13.79 9.10
N LYS A 410 16.95 -14.94 9.04
CA LYS A 410 18.27 -15.15 9.66
C LYS A 410 19.36 -14.27 9.06
N ASP A 411 19.19 -13.83 7.81
CA ASP A 411 20.16 -13.00 7.10
C ASP A 411 19.97 -11.50 7.38
N GLY A 412 18.98 -11.13 8.22
CA GLY A 412 18.56 -9.77 8.48
C GLY A 412 17.54 -9.28 7.44
N VAL A 413 16.33 -8.89 7.87
CA VAL A 413 15.25 -8.43 6.98
C VAL A 413 15.71 -7.24 6.14
N GLU A 414 16.33 -6.23 6.76
CA GLU A 414 16.83 -5.04 6.05
C GLU A 414 17.87 -5.42 4.97
N ASN A 415 18.84 -6.26 5.35
CA ASN A 415 19.88 -6.72 4.44
C ASN A 415 19.25 -7.46 3.25
N VAL A 416 18.34 -8.41 3.50
CA VAL A 416 17.61 -9.15 2.45
C VAL A 416 16.91 -8.19 1.47
N LEU A 417 16.19 -7.20 1.99
CA LEU A 417 15.44 -6.24 1.19
C LEU A 417 16.33 -5.27 0.40
N SER A 418 17.52 -4.94 0.93
CA SER A 418 18.49 -4.07 0.24
C SER A 418 19.33 -4.80 -0.82
N THR A 419 19.26 -6.14 -0.91
CA THR A 419 20.14 -6.87 -1.83
C THR A 419 19.77 -6.60 -3.29
N SER A 420 20.80 -6.47 -4.13
CA SER A 420 20.64 -6.40 -5.60
C SER A 420 19.96 -7.64 -6.19
N ARG A 421 19.94 -8.76 -5.46
CA ARG A 421 19.24 -10.00 -5.85
C ARG A 421 17.73 -9.80 -5.96
N THR A 422 17.18 -8.83 -5.23
CA THR A 422 15.75 -8.49 -5.26
C THR A 422 15.34 -7.63 -6.46
N SER A 423 16.30 -7.06 -7.20
CA SER A 423 16.02 -6.10 -8.29
C SER A 423 15.10 -6.65 -9.39
N THR A 424 15.22 -7.94 -9.72
CA THR A 424 14.32 -8.59 -10.70
C THR A 424 12.89 -8.69 -10.18
N LEU A 425 12.73 -9.10 -8.92
CA LEU A 425 11.43 -9.18 -8.28
C LEU A 425 10.82 -7.79 -8.12
N ARG A 426 11.64 -6.80 -7.76
CA ARG A 426 11.17 -5.42 -7.63
C ARG A 426 10.70 -4.88 -8.97
N ALA A 427 11.48 -5.07 -10.04
CA ALA A 427 11.08 -4.72 -11.40
C ALA A 427 9.79 -5.45 -11.84
N LEU A 428 9.64 -6.73 -11.47
CA LEU A 428 8.41 -7.50 -11.71
C LEU A 428 7.19 -6.89 -11.00
N THR A 429 7.33 -6.49 -9.74
CA THR A 429 6.24 -5.82 -9.00
C THR A 429 5.92 -4.41 -9.49
N LEU A 430 6.93 -3.71 -10.01
CA LEU A 430 6.85 -2.34 -10.53
C LEU A 430 6.25 -2.28 -11.94
N LEU A 431 6.81 -3.01 -12.89
CA LEU A 431 6.38 -2.95 -14.29
C LEU A 431 5.21 -3.90 -14.55
N GLY A 432 5.06 -4.91 -13.69
CA GLY A 432 4.05 -5.95 -13.81
C GLY A 432 4.47 -7.09 -14.74
N PRO A 433 3.93 -8.30 -14.54
CA PRO A 433 4.27 -9.45 -15.38
C PRO A 433 3.88 -9.25 -16.84
N GLY A 434 2.73 -8.64 -17.13
CA GLY A 434 2.29 -8.38 -18.51
C GLY A 434 3.26 -7.51 -19.34
N PHE A 435 3.99 -6.60 -18.69
CA PHE A 435 5.04 -5.82 -19.35
C PHE A 435 6.15 -6.73 -19.88
N PHE A 436 6.63 -7.67 -19.05
CA PHE A 436 7.72 -8.57 -19.42
C PHE A 436 7.31 -9.59 -20.48
N TYR A 437 6.10 -10.16 -20.39
CA TYR A 437 5.59 -11.04 -21.45
C TYR A 437 5.58 -10.32 -22.80
N LYS A 438 5.09 -9.07 -22.83
CA LYS A 438 5.07 -8.26 -24.06
C LYS A 438 6.49 -7.96 -24.57
N LYS A 439 7.40 -7.55 -23.69
CA LYS A 439 8.77 -7.16 -24.06
C LYS A 439 9.64 -8.32 -24.52
N LEU A 440 9.42 -9.50 -23.96
CA LEU A 440 10.15 -10.73 -24.30
C LEU A 440 9.48 -11.54 -25.42
N GLY A 441 8.29 -11.13 -25.88
CA GLY A 441 7.56 -11.86 -26.92
C GLY A 441 7.00 -13.21 -26.44
N ILE A 442 6.80 -13.37 -25.13
CA ILE A 442 6.29 -14.62 -24.54
C ILE A 442 4.80 -14.74 -24.85
N LYS A 443 4.41 -15.88 -25.43
CA LYS A 443 3.00 -16.17 -25.73
C LYS A 443 2.18 -16.19 -24.44
N LEU A 444 1.12 -15.40 -24.43
CA LEU A 444 0.18 -15.32 -23.32
C LEU A 444 -0.68 -16.59 -23.29
N LYS A 445 -0.83 -17.17 -22.09
CA LYS A 445 -1.81 -18.22 -21.81
C LYS A 445 -3.14 -17.57 -21.41
N ASP A 446 -4.13 -18.40 -21.11
CA ASP A 446 -5.43 -17.97 -20.58
C ASP A 446 -5.31 -17.62 -19.08
N TYR A 447 -4.60 -16.53 -18.79
CA TYR A 447 -4.40 -16.02 -17.44
C TYR A 447 -5.61 -15.19 -16.98
N VAL A 448 -6.01 -15.36 -15.72
CA VAL A 448 -7.15 -14.62 -15.12
C VAL A 448 -6.71 -13.50 -14.17
N SER A 449 -5.41 -13.41 -13.85
CA SER A 449 -4.86 -12.38 -12.97
C SER A 449 -3.37 -12.12 -13.20
N ILE A 450 -2.90 -10.94 -12.78
CA ILE A 450 -1.46 -10.64 -12.76
C ILE A 450 -0.71 -11.57 -11.80
N CYS A 451 -1.37 -12.03 -10.74
CA CYS A 451 -0.78 -12.94 -9.75
C CYS A 451 -0.46 -14.29 -10.38
N GLU A 452 -1.35 -14.83 -11.21
CA GLU A 452 -1.14 -16.08 -11.96
C GLU A 452 0.03 -15.95 -12.95
N MET A 453 0.10 -14.87 -13.72
CA MET A 453 1.23 -14.61 -14.61
C MET A 453 2.55 -14.49 -13.83
N CYS A 454 2.53 -13.80 -12.70
CA CYS A 454 3.70 -13.65 -11.83
C CYS A 454 4.15 -15.01 -11.29
N ASN A 455 3.21 -15.83 -10.80
CA ASN A 455 3.50 -17.18 -10.32
C ASN A 455 4.10 -18.06 -11.42
N ASP A 456 3.61 -17.98 -12.65
CA ASP A 456 4.17 -18.70 -13.79
C ASP A 456 5.60 -18.25 -14.12
N ILE A 457 5.87 -16.93 -14.18
CA ILE A 457 7.24 -16.40 -14.33
C ILE A 457 8.16 -16.95 -13.24
N LEU A 458 7.71 -16.93 -11.98
CA LEU A 458 8.52 -17.31 -10.83
C LEU A 458 8.69 -18.83 -10.66
N ASN A 459 7.99 -19.63 -11.47
CA ASN A 459 8.19 -21.07 -11.59
C ASN A 459 8.93 -21.47 -12.89
N ASP A 460 9.24 -20.51 -13.77
CA ASP A 460 9.98 -20.75 -15.01
C ASP A 460 11.34 -20.05 -14.98
N GLU A 461 12.38 -20.83 -14.67
CA GLU A 461 13.76 -20.35 -14.61
C GLU A 461 14.23 -19.71 -15.92
N SER A 462 13.76 -20.20 -17.07
CA SER A 462 14.13 -19.68 -18.38
C SER A 462 13.56 -18.27 -18.57
N THR A 463 12.25 -18.12 -18.40
CA THR A 463 11.58 -16.81 -18.51
C THR A 463 12.18 -15.81 -17.51
N TYR A 464 12.39 -16.23 -16.26
CA TYR A 464 12.96 -15.35 -15.24
C TYR A 464 14.41 -14.93 -15.55
N ALA A 465 15.23 -15.83 -16.13
CA ALA A 465 16.58 -15.50 -16.59
C ALA A 465 16.57 -14.50 -17.76
N GLU A 466 15.59 -14.59 -18.67
CA GLU A 466 15.43 -13.61 -19.75
C GLU A 466 15.05 -12.22 -19.24
N ILE A 467 14.15 -12.13 -18.25
CA ILE A 467 13.83 -10.87 -17.54
C ILE A 467 15.11 -10.29 -16.93
N ARG A 468 15.91 -11.11 -16.24
CA ARG A 468 17.20 -10.67 -15.68
C ARG A 468 18.14 -10.12 -16.74
N LYS A 469 18.25 -10.81 -17.88
CA LYS A 469 19.09 -10.39 -19.02
C LYS A 469 18.58 -9.08 -19.62
N PHE A 470 17.28 -8.92 -19.77
CA PHE A 470 16.65 -7.69 -20.24
C PHE A 470 16.99 -6.50 -19.33
N LEU A 471 16.80 -6.66 -18.02
CA LEU A 471 17.08 -5.60 -17.05
C LEU A 471 18.57 -5.22 -17.00
N ARG A 472 19.49 -6.17 -17.18
CA ARG A 472 20.93 -5.90 -17.22
C ARG A 472 21.37 -5.09 -18.45
N LYS A 473 20.66 -5.21 -19.58
CA LYS A 473 20.96 -4.46 -20.81
C LYS A 473 20.51 -2.99 -20.77
N GLN A 474 19.66 -2.63 -19.81
CA GLN A 474 19.12 -1.29 -19.62
C GLN A 474 19.90 -0.47 -18.57
N LYS A 475 20.85 -1.13 -17.89
CA LYS A 475 21.89 -0.47 -17.07
C LYS A 475 23.06 -0.11 -17.98
#